data_AF-A0A352CIM3-F1
#
_entry.id   AF-A0A352CIM3-F1
#
_cell.length_a   1.000
_cell.length_b   1.000
_cell.length_c   1.000
_cell.angle_alpha   90.00
_cell.angle_beta   90.00
_cell.angle_gamma   90.00
#
_symmetry.space_group_name_H-M   'P 1'
#
loop_
_entity.id
_entity.type
_entity.pdbx_description
1 polymer ?
#
loop_
_entity_poly.entity_id
_entity_poly.type
_entity_poly.pdbx_seq_one_letter_code
_entity_poly.pdbx_strand_id
1 'polypeptide(L)'
;RCRFEEANAFDVLKQWAKEKKQYDVVMLDPPAFTKSRATLQKAITGYKEINLRGMKLVKPGGFLVTSSCTNLVSPDLFIEIIGMAAKDARRTIRQVCFQTQSADHPIIPTMENTHYLKFLVIQVQ
;
A
#
# COMPACT_ATOMS: atom_id res chain seq x y z
N ARG A 1 10.85 22.51 -3.11
CA ARG A 1 12.11 22.02 -2.47
C ARG A 1 11.90 20.57 -2.09
N CYS A 2 12.81 19.67 -2.44
CA CYS A 2 12.73 18.24 -2.10
C CYS A 2 13.81 17.89 -1.08
N ARG A 3 13.54 16.90 -0.22
CA ARG A 3 14.51 16.31 0.73
C ARG A 3 14.52 14.81 0.50
N PHE A 4 15.72 14.23 0.43
CA PHE A 4 15.94 12.81 0.25
C PHE A 4 16.63 12.25 1.49
N GLU A 5 16.25 11.04 1.90
CA GLU A 5 16.81 10.35 3.06
C GLU A 5 17.02 8.89 2.72
N GLU A 6 18.19 8.35 3.08
CA GLU A 6 18.47 6.92 3.03
C GLU A 6 18.08 6.31 4.37
N ALA A 7 17.09 5.41 4.37
CA ALA A 7 16.64 4.75 5.57
C ALA A 7 15.88 3.45 5.26
N ASN A 8 15.76 2.57 6.26
CA ASN A 8 14.80 1.48 6.20
C ASN A 8 13.38 2.03 6.40
N ALA A 9 12.52 1.83 5.38
CA ALA A 9 11.16 2.35 5.38
C ALA A 9 10.33 1.90 6.60
N PHE A 10 10.43 0.64 7.04
CA PHE A 10 9.66 0.14 8.17
C PHE A 10 10.07 0.81 9.48
N ASP A 11 11.37 1.06 9.66
CA ASP A 11 11.90 1.68 10.87
C ASP A 11 11.48 3.15 10.96
N VAL A 12 11.63 3.92 9.87
CA VAL A 12 11.24 5.34 9.86
C VAL A 12 9.74 5.53 9.94
N LEU A 13 8.94 4.71 9.25
CA LEU A 13 7.48 4.78 9.35
C LEU A 13 7.00 4.49 10.79
N LYS A 14 7.65 3.53 11.47
CA LYS A 14 7.36 3.23 12.87
C LYS A 14 7.78 4.37 13.80
N GLN A 15 8.94 4.97 13.58
CA GLN A 15 9.43 6.10 14.35
C GLN A 15 8.56 7.34 14.16
N TRP A 16 8.29 7.74 12.91
CA TRP A 16 7.48 8.91 12.59
C TRP A 16 6.04 8.77 13.09
N ALA A 17 5.49 7.55 13.08
CA ALA A 17 4.19 7.29 13.68
C ALA A 17 4.20 7.49 15.21
N LYS A 18 5.30 7.16 15.90
CA LYS A 18 5.46 7.46 17.34
C LYS A 18 5.63 8.95 17.60
N GLU A 19 6.37 9.64 16.73
CA GLU A 19 6.55 11.10 16.73
C GLU A 19 5.28 11.87 16.34
N LYS A 20 4.21 11.17 15.93
CA LYS A 20 2.95 11.74 15.45
C LYS A 20 3.16 12.73 14.28
N LYS A 21 4.16 12.48 13.44
CA LYS A 21 4.32 13.25 12.19
C LYS A 21 3.12 12.99 11.30
N GLN A 22 2.65 14.02 10.61
CA GLN A 22 1.54 13.91 9.69
C GLN A 22 1.80 14.66 8.38
N TYR A 23 1.32 14.07 7.30
CA TYR A 23 1.42 14.58 5.94
C TYR A 23 0.04 14.60 5.30
N ASP A 24 -0.16 15.52 4.36
CA ASP A 24 -1.40 15.63 3.60
C ASP A 24 -1.56 14.47 2.60
N VAL A 25 -0.43 13.98 2.08
CA VAL A 25 -0.35 12.82 1.18
C VAL A 25 0.81 11.92 1.59
N VAL A 26 0.57 10.62 1.64
CA VAL A 26 1.60 9.59 1.82
C VAL A 26 1.55 8.64 0.63
N MET A 27 2.71 8.35 0.02
CA MET A 27 2.82 7.42 -1.11
C MET A 27 3.67 6.22 -0.71
N LEU A 28 3.14 5.01 -0.89
CA LEU A 28 3.80 3.73 -0.61
C LEU A 28 3.90 2.93 -1.90
N ASP A 29 5.12 2.81 -2.42
CA ASP A 29 5.44 1.94 -3.56
C ASP A 29 6.47 0.88 -3.16
N PRO A 30 6.07 -0.13 -2.36
CA PRO A 30 6.98 -1.15 -1.90
C PRO A 30 7.41 -2.09 -3.04
N PRO A 31 8.63 -2.68 -2.97
CA PRO A 31 9.00 -3.76 -3.86
C PRO A 31 8.12 -4.99 -3.62
N ALA A 32 8.09 -5.93 -4.57
CA ALA A 32 7.35 -7.17 -4.41
C ALA A 32 7.85 -7.99 -3.20
N PHE A 33 7.03 -8.10 -2.16
CA PHE A 33 7.38 -8.81 -0.91
C PHE A 33 7.43 -10.34 -1.04
N THR A 34 6.84 -10.91 -2.08
CA THR A 34 6.98 -12.35 -2.35
C THR A 34 7.04 -12.65 -3.84
N LYS A 35 7.76 -13.73 -4.17
CA LYS A 35 7.75 -14.40 -5.47
C LYS A 35 7.19 -15.82 -5.41
N SER A 36 6.82 -16.33 -4.22
CA SER A 36 6.37 -17.71 -4.03
C SER A 36 5.15 -17.82 -3.10
N ARG A 37 4.33 -18.84 -3.32
CA ARG A 37 3.13 -19.09 -2.49
C ARG A 37 3.47 -19.38 -1.03
N ALA A 38 4.62 -20.02 -0.77
CA ALA A 38 5.07 -20.35 0.59
C ALA A 38 5.31 -19.11 1.47
N THR A 39 5.64 -17.96 0.88
CA THR A 39 5.88 -16.71 1.62
C THR A 39 4.76 -15.69 1.45
N LEU A 40 3.63 -16.06 0.84
CA LEU A 40 2.49 -15.17 0.63
C LEU A 40 1.96 -14.61 1.96
N GLN A 41 1.81 -15.45 2.98
CA GLN A 41 1.32 -14.99 4.29
C GLN A 41 2.24 -13.92 4.91
N LYS A 42 3.56 -14.07 4.77
CA LYS A 42 4.53 -13.07 5.24
C LYS A 42 4.41 -11.76 4.46
N ALA A 43 4.18 -11.85 3.15
CA ALA A 43 3.96 -10.67 2.31
C ALA A 43 2.67 -9.92 2.69
N ILE A 44 1.57 -10.64 2.93
CA ILE A 44 0.30 -10.08 3.42
C ILE A 44 0.54 -9.29 4.71
N THR A 45 1.26 -9.86 5.68
CA THR A 45 1.61 -9.17 6.93
C THR A 45 2.46 -7.93 6.69
N GLY A 46 3.44 -8.00 5.77
CA GLY A 46 4.28 -6.86 5.40
C GLY A 46 3.48 -5.71 4.77
N TYR A 47 2.59 -6.02 3.81
CA TYR A 47 1.69 -5.04 3.20
C TYR A 47 0.73 -4.43 4.21
N LYS A 48 0.20 -5.24 5.13
CA LYS A 48 -0.67 -4.73 6.19
C LYS A 48 0.09 -3.76 7.10
N GLU A 49 1.30 -4.11 7.55
CA GLU A 49 2.09 -3.27 8.47
C GLU A 49 2.50 -1.94 7.80
N ILE A 50 3.00 -1.96 6.57
CA ILE A 50 3.44 -0.73 5.90
C ILE A 50 2.26 0.22 5.66
N ASN A 51 1.10 -0.29 5.26
CA ASN A 51 -0.11 0.51 5.05
C ASN A 51 -0.69 1.03 6.37
N LEU A 52 -0.66 0.22 7.44
CA LEU A 52 -1.06 0.64 8.78
C LEU A 52 -0.23 1.85 9.25
N ARG A 53 1.09 1.81 9.05
CA ARG A 53 1.97 2.93 9.41
C ARG A 53 1.75 4.12 8.48
N GLY A 54 1.59 3.88 7.18
CA GLY A 54 1.25 4.92 6.21
C GLY A 54 0.00 5.70 6.62
N MET A 55 -1.10 5.02 6.94
CA MET A 55 -2.34 5.67 7.38
C MET A 55 -2.19 6.49 8.67
N LYS A 56 -1.32 6.06 9.60
CA LYS A 56 -1.06 6.82 10.83
C LYS A 56 -0.32 8.14 10.58
N LEU A 57 0.39 8.23 9.46
CA LEU A 57 1.09 9.44 9.02
C LEU A 57 0.21 10.34 8.15
N VAL A 58 -1.00 9.93 7.77
CA VAL A 58 -1.91 10.78 6.99
C VAL A 58 -2.75 11.63 7.94
N LYS A 59 -2.84 12.93 7.65
CA LYS A 59 -3.75 13.84 8.35
C LYS A 59 -5.22 13.44 8.08
N PRO A 60 -6.16 13.69 9.01
CA PRO A 60 -7.59 13.58 8.71
C PRO A 60 -7.96 14.36 7.45
N GLY A 61 -8.63 13.72 6.50
CA GLY A 61 -8.99 14.27 5.19
C GLY A 61 -7.91 14.15 4.11
N GLY A 62 -6.70 13.73 4.46
CA GLY A 62 -5.57 13.51 3.53
C GLY A 62 -5.67 12.19 2.76
N PHE A 63 -4.65 11.91 1.97
CA PHE A 63 -4.64 10.77 1.03
C PHE A 63 -3.49 9.80 1.29
N LEU A 64 -3.80 8.50 1.20
CA LEU A 64 -2.81 7.45 1.06
C LEU A 64 -2.86 6.91 -0.36
N VAL A 65 -1.72 6.92 -1.03
CA VAL A 65 -1.49 6.27 -2.31
C VAL A 65 -0.66 5.02 -2.04
N THR A 66 -1.14 3.85 -2.43
CA THR A 66 -0.47 2.59 -2.12
C THR A 66 -0.55 1.63 -3.29
N SER A 67 0.54 0.93 -3.55
CA SER A 67 0.65 -0.02 -4.65
C SER A 67 1.07 -1.42 -4.18
N SER A 68 0.84 -2.39 -5.05
CA SER A 68 1.43 -3.72 -4.96
C SER A 68 1.69 -4.26 -6.37
N CYS A 69 2.93 -4.68 -6.62
CA CYS A 69 3.35 -5.33 -7.87
C CYS A 69 3.42 -6.86 -7.73
N THR A 70 2.89 -7.43 -6.64
CA THR A 70 2.98 -8.87 -6.37
C THR A 70 1.87 -9.63 -7.10
N ASN A 71 2.25 -10.51 -8.04
CA ASN A 71 1.32 -11.35 -8.80
C ASN A 71 0.38 -12.20 -7.92
N LEU A 72 0.93 -12.75 -6.84
CA LEU A 72 0.19 -13.65 -5.95
C LEU A 72 -0.84 -12.93 -5.07
N VAL A 73 -0.79 -11.61 -5.00
CA VAL A 73 -1.80 -10.81 -4.31
C VAL A 73 -2.84 -10.45 -5.35
N SER A 74 -4.09 -10.89 -5.21
CA SER A 74 -5.18 -10.46 -6.10
C SER A 74 -5.62 -9.02 -5.78
N PRO A 75 -6.32 -8.32 -6.70
CA PRO A 75 -6.95 -7.04 -6.41
C PRO A 75 -7.82 -7.05 -5.15
N ASP A 76 -8.67 -8.07 -5.00
CA ASP A 76 -9.58 -8.20 -3.85
C ASP A 76 -8.81 -8.40 -2.54
N LEU A 77 -7.79 -9.28 -2.56
CA LEU A 77 -6.93 -9.50 -1.40
C LEU A 77 -6.16 -8.23 -1.04
N PHE A 78 -5.73 -7.44 -2.02
CA PHE A 78 -5.09 -6.16 -1.75
C PHE A 78 -6.04 -5.19 -1.04
N ILE A 79 -7.28 -5.05 -1.51
CA ILE A 79 -8.30 -4.22 -0.85
C ILE A 79 -8.58 -4.72 0.57
N GLU A 80 -8.67 -6.04 0.78
CA GLU A 80 -8.86 -6.63 2.11
C GLU A 80 -7.69 -6.29 3.05
N ILE A 81 -6.45 -6.37 2.57
CA ILE A 81 -5.25 -5.99 3.33
C ILE A 81 -5.31 -4.52 3.75
N ILE A 82 -5.70 -3.62 2.84
CA ILE A 82 -5.86 -2.20 3.14
C ILE A 82 -6.99 -2.00 4.16
N GLY A 83 -8.10 -2.71 4.05
CA GLY A 83 -9.20 -2.69 5.02
C GLY A 83 -8.77 -3.15 6.42
N MET A 84 -7.99 -4.24 6.50
CA MET A 84 -7.40 -4.72 7.76
C MET A 84 -6.45 -3.68 8.37
N ALA A 85 -5.62 -3.04 7.54
CA ALA A 85 -4.72 -1.98 7.99
C ALA A 85 -5.49 -0.75 8.51
N ALA A 86 -6.58 -0.35 7.84
CA ALA A 86 -7.43 0.77 8.27
C ALA A 86 -8.13 0.49 9.60
N LYS A 87 -8.65 -0.72 9.79
CA LYS A 87 -9.24 -1.17 11.06
C LYS A 87 -8.23 -1.06 12.21
N ASP A 88 -7.02 -1.55 12.01
CA ASP A 88 -5.95 -1.49 13.02
C ASP A 88 -5.41 -0.06 13.24
N ALA A 89 -5.48 0.78 12.20
CA ALA A 89 -5.16 2.21 12.30
C ALA A 89 -6.24 3.00 13.06
N ARG A 90 -7.44 2.42 13.23
CA ARG A 90 -8.65 3.11 13.71
C ARG A 90 -8.99 4.32 12.83
N ARG A 91 -8.93 4.11 11.51
CA ARG A 91 -9.22 5.11 10.49
C ARG A 91 -10.34 4.64 9.59
N THR A 92 -11.23 5.55 9.22
CA THR A 92 -12.20 5.30 8.15
C THR A 92 -11.56 5.70 6.84
N ILE A 93 -11.73 4.88 5.80
CA ILE A 93 -11.15 5.14 4.48
C ILE A 93 -12.25 5.21 3.43
N ARG A 94 -12.01 6.01 2.40
CA ARG A 94 -12.86 6.08 1.21
C ARG A 94 -11.99 5.81 -0.01
N GLN A 95 -12.38 4.84 -0.82
CA GLN A 95 -11.69 4.59 -2.08
C GLN A 95 -11.97 5.76 -3.04
N VAL A 96 -10.89 6.36 -3.54
CA VAL A 96 -10.96 7.44 -4.53
C VAL A 96 -10.80 6.87 -5.93
N CYS A 97 -9.76 6.05 -6.13
CA CYS A 97 -9.59 5.30 -7.37
C CYS A 97 -8.80 4.02 -7.14
N PHE A 98 -9.09 3.04 -8.00
CA PHE A 98 -8.29 1.83 -8.14
C PHE A 98 -7.86 1.76 -9.61
N GLN A 99 -6.56 1.65 -9.84
CA GLN A 99 -5.95 1.57 -11.17
C GLN A 99 -5.02 0.37 -11.26
N THR A 100 -4.71 0.00 -12.50
CA THR A 100 -3.78 -1.08 -12.85
C THR A 100 -2.58 -0.49 -13.58
N GLN A 101 -1.70 -1.35 -14.11
CA GLN A 101 -0.66 -0.90 -15.01
C GLN A 101 -1.20 -0.17 -16.25
N SER A 102 -0.34 0.65 -16.85
CA SER A 102 -0.63 1.47 -18.02
C SER A 102 -0.88 0.62 -19.28
N ALA A 103 -1.47 1.22 -20.31
CA ALA A 103 -1.90 0.56 -21.54
C ALA A 103 -0.75 -0.08 -22.35
N ASP A 104 0.50 0.33 -22.11
CA ASP A 104 1.72 -0.27 -22.65
C ASP A 104 2.07 -1.62 -21.99
N HIS A 105 1.39 -1.99 -20.91
CA HIS A 105 1.52 -3.26 -20.18
C HIS A 105 0.17 -4.01 -20.15
N PRO A 106 -0.30 -4.56 -21.28
CA PRO A 106 -1.65 -5.09 -21.39
C PRO A 106 -1.90 -6.26 -20.44
N ILE A 107 -3.10 -6.27 -19.83
CA ILE A 107 -3.60 -7.41 -19.07
C ILE A 107 -4.27 -8.37 -20.05
N ILE A 108 -3.77 -9.60 -20.09
CA ILE A 108 -4.31 -10.68 -20.92
C ILE A 108 -5.21 -11.54 -20.03
N PRO A 109 -6.53 -11.59 -20.25
CA PRO A 109 -7.46 -12.30 -19.36
C PRO A 109 -7.16 -13.79 -19.17
N THR A 110 -6.56 -14.43 -20.16
CA THR A 110 -6.17 -15.85 -20.11
C THR A 110 -4.83 -16.09 -19.42
N MET A 111 -4.10 -15.04 -19.04
CA MET A 111 -2.78 -15.10 -18.41
C MET A 111 -2.77 -14.27 -17.12
N GLU A 112 -3.12 -14.90 -16.00
CA GLU A 112 -3.24 -14.24 -14.69
C GLU A 112 -1.97 -13.46 -14.26
N ASN A 113 -0.79 -13.95 -14.65
CA ASN A 113 0.50 -13.33 -14.33
C ASN A 113 0.73 -11.98 -15.01
N THR A 114 -0.11 -11.59 -15.98
CA THR A 114 -0.08 -10.26 -16.58
C THR A 114 -0.76 -9.22 -15.69
N HIS A 115 -1.67 -9.58 -14.79
CA HIS A 115 -2.36 -8.64 -13.90
C HIS A 115 -1.62 -8.45 -12.57
N TYR A 116 -0.49 -7.74 -12.61
CA TYR A 116 0.43 -7.66 -11.48
C TYR A 116 0.29 -6.38 -10.64
N LEU A 117 0.04 -5.22 -11.25
CA LEU A 117 0.02 -3.93 -10.56
C LEU A 117 -1.37 -3.61 -10.03
N LYS A 118 -1.43 -3.31 -8.73
CA LYS A 118 -2.61 -2.77 -8.06
C LYS A 118 -2.19 -1.41 -7.55
N PHE A 119 -2.89 -0.36 -7.94
CA PHE A 119 -2.63 1.00 -7.50
C PHE A 119 -3.90 1.58 -6.91
N LEU A 120 -3.88 1.89 -5.61
CA LEU A 120 -5.04 2.35 -4.87
C LEU A 120 -4.77 3.74 -4.29
N VAL A 121 -5.71 4.65 -4.53
CA VAL A 121 -5.77 5.94 -3.84
C VAL A 121 -6.97 5.91 -2.90
N ILE A 122 -6.71 6.19 -1.62
CA ILE A 122 -7.75 6.31 -0.61
C ILE A 122 -7.66 7.65 0.11
N GLN A 123 -8.80 8.20 0.50
CA GLN A 123 -8.88 9.28 1.47
C GLN A 123 -8.99 8.68 2.88
N VAL A 124 -8.21 9.21 3.82
CA VAL A 124 -8.18 8.78 5.22
C VAL A 124 -8.93 9.81 6.08
N GLN A 125 -9.90 9.37 6.89
CA GLN A 125 -10.67 10.21 7.82
C GLN A 125 -10.19 10.08 9.27
#